data_AF-A0A8J7PPA7-F1
#
_entry.id   AF-A0A8J7PPA7-F1
#
_cell.length_a   1.000
_cell.length_b   1.000
_cell.length_c   1.000
_cell.angle_alpha   90.00
_cell.angle_beta   90.00
_cell.angle_gamma   90.00
#
_symmetry.space_group_name_H-M   'P 1'
#
loop_
_entity.id
_entity.type
_entity.pdbx_description
1 polymer ?
#
loop_
_entity_poly.entity_id
_entity_poly.type
_entity_poly.pdbx_seq_one_letter_code
_entity_poly.pdbx_strand_id
1 'polypeptide(L)'
;MASRVQRNGRTPRAGDDGVEALYHEFLDAFYRNGNRERALALAPRLEAAVLAAPAAGESIRAEEIRSLIAELNGDFVAAARSREAEIRKILELHTLAVNTPNWPAVSRQYDFTDVSDRLDLLAVLYDRQGDTDWAVAVLHESRRYCEAHGVPFDGADILNELERARRPAKRAAGARKRSPAIPAAKRATARRTKT
;
A
#
# COMPACT_ATOMS: atom_id res chain seq x y z
N MET A 1 -17.33 -6.07 -47.74
CA MET A 1 -16.41 -7.08 -47.17
C MET A 1 -16.23 -6.78 -45.69
N ALA A 2 -16.95 -7.47 -44.81
CA ALA A 2 -16.90 -7.26 -43.36
C ALA A 2 -16.02 -8.36 -42.74
N SER A 3 -14.86 -7.97 -42.23
CA SER A 3 -13.92 -8.88 -41.58
C SER A 3 -14.37 -9.16 -40.15
N ARG A 4 -14.69 -10.43 -39.89
CA ARG A 4 -15.18 -10.94 -38.61
C ARG A 4 -13.97 -11.15 -37.69
N VAL A 5 -13.83 -10.29 -36.68
CA VAL A 5 -12.80 -10.45 -35.63
C VAL A 5 -13.08 -11.75 -34.87
N GLN A 6 -12.20 -12.73 -35.05
CA GLN A 6 -12.16 -13.95 -34.25
C GLN A 6 -11.77 -13.57 -32.81
N ARG A 7 -12.73 -13.63 -31.89
CA ARG A 7 -12.45 -13.60 -30.46
C ARG A 7 -11.88 -14.97 -30.10
N ASN A 8 -10.59 -15.01 -29.76
CA ASN A 8 -9.96 -16.21 -29.24
C ASN A 8 -10.70 -16.68 -27.98
N GLY A 9 -11.29 -17.86 -28.08
CA GLY A 9 -12.09 -18.48 -27.04
C GLY A 9 -11.22 -18.98 -25.89
N ARG A 10 -11.32 -18.29 -24.76
CA ARG A 10 -11.26 -18.96 -23.46
C ARG A 10 -12.69 -18.98 -22.94
N THR A 11 -13.30 -20.16 -22.91
CA THR A 11 -14.58 -20.37 -22.23
C THR A 11 -14.35 -20.09 -20.75
N PRO A 12 -15.04 -19.13 -20.12
CA PRO A 12 -14.92 -18.95 -18.69
C PRO A 12 -15.29 -20.25 -18.00
N ARG A 13 -14.48 -20.71 -17.04
CA ARG A 13 -14.93 -21.76 -16.12
C ARG A 13 -16.03 -21.12 -15.29
N ALA A 14 -17.19 -21.77 -15.19
CA ALA A 14 -18.39 -21.24 -14.55
C ALA A 14 -18.25 -20.79 -13.07
N GLY A 15 -17.06 -20.95 -12.46
CA GLY A 15 -16.71 -20.40 -11.14
C GLY A 15 -15.92 -19.08 -11.17
N ASP A 16 -15.17 -18.80 -12.25
CA ASP A 16 -14.28 -17.62 -12.32
C ASP A 16 -15.10 -16.32 -12.52
N ASP A 17 -16.19 -16.39 -13.29
CA ASP A 17 -17.09 -15.25 -13.53
C ASP A 17 -17.78 -14.77 -12.24
N GLY A 18 -18.00 -15.69 -11.28
CA GLY A 18 -18.62 -15.37 -9.99
C GLY A 18 -17.69 -14.60 -9.06
N VAL A 19 -16.39 -14.91 -9.08
CA VAL A 19 -15.38 -14.20 -8.27
C VAL A 19 -15.19 -12.78 -8.79
N GLU A 20 -15.00 -12.60 -10.10
CA GLU A 20 -14.76 -11.28 -10.69
C GLU A 20 -15.98 -10.35 -10.53
N ALA A 21 -17.20 -10.86 -10.69
CA ALA A 21 -18.42 -10.08 -10.44
C ALA A 21 -18.51 -9.60 -8.98
N LEU A 22 -18.25 -10.49 -8.02
CA LEU A 22 -18.25 -10.14 -6.60
C LEU A 22 -17.12 -9.18 -6.24
N TYR A 23 -15.94 -9.36 -6.83
CA TYR A 23 -14.79 -8.49 -6.64
C TYR A 23 -15.08 -7.07 -7.14
N HIS A 24 -15.67 -6.92 -8.33
CA HIS A 24 -16.07 -5.59 -8.82
C HIS A 24 -17.16 -4.94 -7.96
N GLU A 25 -18.17 -5.71 -7.53
CA GLU A 25 -19.19 -5.21 -6.61
C GLU A 25 -18.59 -4.75 -5.28
N PHE A 26 -17.60 -5.51 -4.79
CA PHE A 26 -16.86 -5.19 -3.57
C PHE A 26 -16.06 -3.90 -3.73
N LEU A 27 -15.29 -3.73 -4.81
CA LEU A 27 -14.51 -2.52 -5.07
C LEU A 27 -15.40 -1.28 -5.20
N ASP A 28 -16.54 -1.42 -5.88
CA ASP A 28 -17.52 -0.34 -6.02
C ASP A 28 -18.10 0.05 -4.66
N ALA A 29 -18.43 -0.92 -3.81
CA ALA A 29 -18.89 -0.65 -2.47
C ALA A 29 -17.81 0.02 -1.62
N PHE A 30 -16.58 -0.51 -1.64
CA PHE A 30 -15.53 -0.11 -0.71
C PHE A 30 -14.89 1.24 -1.08
N TYR A 31 -14.36 1.38 -2.29
CA TYR A 31 -13.61 2.59 -2.69
C TYR A 31 -14.47 3.62 -3.40
N ARG A 32 -15.32 3.20 -4.36
CA ARG A 32 -16.07 4.16 -5.19
C ARG A 32 -17.18 4.85 -4.41
N ASN A 33 -17.95 4.09 -3.64
CA ASN A 33 -19.12 4.60 -2.92
C ASN A 33 -18.84 4.85 -1.43
N GLY A 34 -17.69 4.40 -0.89
CA GLY A 34 -17.39 4.48 0.53
C GLY A 34 -18.38 3.72 1.43
N ASN A 35 -19.18 2.82 0.87
CA ASN A 35 -20.21 2.06 1.58
C ASN A 35 -19.58 0.84 2.26
N ARG A 36 -18.96 1.10 3.42
CA ARG A 36 -18.24 0.09 4.21
C ARG A 36 -19.15 -1.05 4.69
N GLU A 37 -20.40 -0.76 5.03
CA GLU A 37 -21.39 -1.77 5.45
C GLU A 37 -21.66 -2.77 4.33
N ARG A 38 -21.90 -2.27 3.10
CA ARG A 38 -22.08 -3.14 1.93
C ARG A 38 -20.82 -3.95 1.62
N ALA A 39 -19.65 -3.33 1.68
CA ALA A 39 -18.39 -4.03 1.46
C ALA A 39 -18.20 -5.17 2.49
N LEU A 40 -18.55 -4.93 3.77
CA LEU A 40 -18.51 -5.94 4.84
C LEU A 40 -19.48 -7.09 4.57
N ALA A 41 -20.66 -6.81 4.00
CA ALA A 41 -21.61 -7.86 3.61
C ALA A 41 -21.12 -8.69 2.40
N LEU A 42 -20.27 -8.12 1.54
CA LEU A 42 -19.71 -8.80 0.38
C LEU A 42 -18.46 -9.62 0.71
N ALA A 43 -17.63 -9.17 1.66
CA ALA A 43 -16.33 -9.78 1.97
C ALA A 43 -16.40 -11.30 2.24
N PRO A 44 -17.30 -11.84 3.10
CA PRO A 44 -17.36 -13.28 3.34
C PRO A 44 -17.77 -14.08 2.09
N ARG A 45 -18.60 -13.49 1.22
CA ARG A 45 -19.03 -14.13 -0.03
C ARG A 45 -17.87 -14.19 -1.02
N LEU A 46 -17.10 -13.12 -1.11
CA LEU A 46 -15.92 -13.04 -1.97
C LEU A 46 -14.82 -14.01 -1.50
N GLU A 47 -14.55 -14.05 -0.19
CA GLU A 47 -13.59 -14.99 0.40
C GLU A 47 -13.99 -16.45 0.15
N ALA A 48 -15.26 -16.80 0.38
CA ALA A 48 -15.78 -18.14 0.10
C ALA A 48 -15.66 -18.51 -1.39
N ALA A 49 -15.92 -17.56 -2.29
CA ALA A 49 -15.80 -17.78 -3.73
C ALA A 49 -14.34 -18.05 -4.15
N VAL A 50 -13.37 -17.33 -3.58
CA VAL A 50 -11.94 -17.57 -3.82
C VAL A 50 -11.52 -18.95 -3.28
N LEU A 51 -11.97 -19.33 -2.09
CA LEU A 51 -11.65 -20.64 -1.50
C LEU A 51 -12.27 -21.81 -2.28
N ALA A 52 -13.45 -21.62 -2.87
CA ALA A 52 -14.13 -22.63 -3.67
C ALA A 52 -13.46 -22.89 -5.03
N ALA A 53 -12.53 -22.03 -5.47
CA ALA A 53 -11.79 -22.15 -6.71
C ALA A 53 -10.29 -22.34 -6.41
N PRO A 54 -9.78 -23.59 -6.28
CA PRO A 54 -8.40 -23.85 -5.87
C PRO A 54 -7.34 -23.15 -6.74
N ALA A 55 -7.57 -23.07 -8.06
CA ALA A 55 -6.68 -22.35 -8.97
C ALA A 55 -6.71 -20.82 -8.76
N ALA A 56 -7.83 -20.28 -8.27
CA ALA A 56 -7.95 -18.88 -7.92
C ALA A 56 -7.31 -18.60 -6.55
N GLY A 57 -7.40 -19.52 -5.59
CA GLY A 57 -6.88 -19.34 -4.22
C GLY A 57 -5.38 -19.07 -4.13
N GLU A 58 -4.58 -19.51 -5.10
CA GLU A 58 -3.14 -19.23 -5.18
C GLU A 58 -2.79 -18.16 -6.23
N SER A 59 -3.78 -17.53 -6.85
CA SER A 59 -3.55 -16.50 -7.86
C SER A 59 -3.03 -15.17 -7.28
N ILE A 60 -2.56 -14.28 -8.16
CA ILE A 60 -2.26 -12.87 -7.82
C ILE A 60 -3.52 -12.18 -7.30
N ARG A 61 -4.65 -12.34 -8.02
CA ARG A 61 -5.96 -11.78 -7.65
C ARG A 61 -6.42 -12.20 -6.25
N ALA A 62 -6.17 -13.44 -5.83
CA ALA A 62 -6.56 -13.88 -4.49
C ALA A 62 -5.78 -13.17 -3.38
N GLU A 63 -4.49 -12.87 -3.58
CA GLU A 63 -3.72 -12.10 -2.61
C GLU A 63 -4.22 -10.66 -2.52
N GLU A 64 -4.57 -10.06 -3.65
CA GLU A 64 -5.20 -8.74 -3.67
C GLU A 64 -6.53 -8.74 -2.89
N ILE A 65 -7.41 -9.73 -3.15
CA ILE A 65 -8.69 -9.88 -2.43
C ILE A 65 -8.47 -10.01 -0.93
N ARG A 66 -7.49 -10.83 -0.50
CA ARG A 66 -7.14 -10.96 0.92
C ARG A 66 -6.65 -9.65 1.50
N SER A 67 -5.81 -8.91 0.77
CA SER A 67 -5.34 -7.59 1.18
C SER A 67 -6.51 -6.63 1.42
N LEU A 68 -7.46 -6.59 0.49
CA LEU A 68 -8.61 -5.69 0.54
C LEU A 68 -9.58 -6.02 1.66
N ILE A 69 -9.86 -7.31 1.88
CA ILE A 69 -10.72 -7.76 2.98
C ILE A 69 -10.06 -7.43 4.34
N ALA A 70 -8.76 -7.66 4.47
CA ALA A 70 -8.02 -7.31 5.68
C ALA A 70 -8.04 -5.79 5.95
N GLU A 71 -7.84 -4.96 4.92
CA GLU A 71 -7.94 -3.50 5.01
C GLU A 71 -9.36 -3.05 5.43
N LEU A 72 -10.38 -3.67 4.84
CA LEU A 72 -11.78 -3.45 5.23
C LEU A 72 -12.06 -3.85 6.68
N ASN A 73 -11.31 -4.80 7.26
CA ASN A 73 -11.43 -5.17 8.66
C ASN A 73 -10.55 -4.32 9.59
N GLY A 74 -9.73 -3.42 9.03
CA GLY A 74 -8.75 -2.63 9.79
C GLY A 74 -7.52 -3.43 10.22
N ASP A 75 -7.34 -4.64 9.70
CA ASP A 75 -6.14 -5.46 9.91
C ASP A 75 -5.07 -5.10 8.86
N PHE A 76 -4.41 -3.96 9.08
CA PHE A 76 -3.40 -3.47 8.14
C PHE A 76 -2.16 -4.37 8.07
N VAL A 77 -1.87 -5.15 9.12
CA VAL A 77 -0.77 -6.12 9.12
C VAL A 77 -1.06 -7.26 8.15
N ALA A 78 -2.26 -7.87 8.23
CA ALA A 78 -2.66 -8.91 7.30
C ALA A 78 -2.82 -8.37 5.87
N ALA A 79 -3.27 -7.12 5.73
CA ALA A 79 -3.36 -6.46 4.44
C ALA A 79 -1.98 -6.33 3.79
N ALA A 80 -0.99 -5.80 4.52
CA ALA A 80 0.38 -5.62 4.02
C ALA A 80 1.02 -6.97 3.62
N ARG A 81 0.88 -8.01 4.45
CA ARG A 81 1.39 -9.36 4.13
C ARG A 81 0.81 -9.93 2.84
N SER A 82 -0.48 -9.73 2.62
CA SER A 82 -1.15 -10.18 1.39
C SER A 82 -0.67 -9.38 0.19
N ARG A 83 -0.51 -8.06 0.33
CA ARG A 83 0.04 -7.18 -0.71
C ARG A 83 1.49 -7.52 -1.09
N GLU A 84 2.33 -7.85 -0.11
CA GLU A 84 3.69 -8.37 -0.35
C GLU A 84 3.67 -9.68 -1.15
N ALA A 85 2.76 -10.59 -0.82
CA ALA A 85 2.61 -11.85 -1.54
C ALA A 85 2.13 -11.64 -2.99
N GLU A 86 1.22 -10.70 -3.21
CA GLU A 86 0.78 -10.27 -4.54
C GLU A 86 1.94 -9.74 -5.38
N ILE A 87 2.69 -8.77 -4.86
CA ILE A 87 3.84 -8.16 -5.53
C ILE A 87 4.88 -9.23 -5.89
N ARG A 88 5.17 -10.15 -4.95
CA ARG A 88 6.11 -11.25 -5.19
C ARG A 88 5.70 -12.12 -6.38
N LYS A 89 4.41 -12.47 -6.48
CA LYS A 89 3.88 -13.27 -7.60
C LYS A 89 3.94 -12.51 -8.93
N ILE A 90 3.67 -11.21 -8.92
CA ILE A 90 3.80 -10.37 -10.13
C ILE A 90 5.26 -10.32 -10.58
N LEU A 91 6.21 -10.11 -9.67
CA LEU A 91 7.64 -10.08 -9.98
C LEU A 91 8.15 -11.45 -10.48
N GLU A 92 7.67 -12.55 -9.91
CA GLU A 92 7.95 -13.89 -10.42
C GLU A 92 7.40 -14.08 -11.84
N LEU A 93 6.16 -13.64 -12.09
CA LEU A 93 5.56 -13.67 -13.42
C LEU A 93 6.36 -12.82 -14.43
N HIS A 94 6.84 -11.65 -14.04
CA HIS A 94 7.73 -10.82 -14.87
C HIS A 94 9.03 -11.58 -15.19
N THR A 95 9.65 -12.22 -14.21
CA THR A 95 10.88 -13.00 -14.41
C THR A 95 10.70 -14.10 -15.46
N LEU A 96 9.52 -14.73 -15.49
CA LEU A 96 9.19 -15.80 -16.43
C LEU A 96 8.77 -15.29 -17.81
N ALA A 97 8.20 -14.09 -17.90
CA ALA A 97 7.53 -13.61 -19.10
C ALA A 97 8.30 -12.53 -19.86
N VAL A 98 9.09 -11.70 -19.19
CA VAL A 98 9.84 -10.61 -19.82
C VAL A 98 10.82 -11.19 -20.85
N ASN A 99 10.89 -10.56 -22.02
CA ASN A 99 11.66 -11.03 -23.18
C ASN A 99 11.19 -12.36 -23.79
N THR A 100 10.01 -12.85 -23.42
CA THR A 100 9.36 -13.99 -24.07
C THR A 100 8.17 -13.54 -24.91
N PRO A 101 7.69 -14.38 -25.87
CA PRO A 101 6.46 -14.11 -26.60
C PRO A 101 5.20 -13.99 -25.72
N ASN A 102 5.26 -14.40 -24.45
CA ASN A 102 4.15 -14.30 -23.52
C ASN A 102 4.02 -12.92 -22.85
N TRP A 103 5.06 -12.07 -22.92
CA TRP A 103 5.05 -10.74 -22.29
C TRP A 103 3.81 -9.91 -22.68
N PRO A 104 3.40 -9.81 -23.96
CA PRO A 104 2.23 -9.01 -24.34
C PRO A 104 0.90 -9.50 -23.76
N ALA A 105 0.82 -10.74 -23.26
CA ALA A 105 -0.35 -11.25 -22.57
C ALA A 105 -0.31 -10.89 -21.08
N VAL A 106 0.87 -11.01 -20.45
CA VAL A 106 1.10 -10.65 -19.04
C VAL A 106 0.96 -9.15 -18.83
N SER A 107 1.61 -8.33 -19.65
CA SER A 107 1.65 -6.88 -19.53
C SER A 107 0.32 -6.18 -19.79
N ARG A 108 -0.75 -6.90 -20.12
CA ARG A 108 -2.10 -6.32 -20.19
C ARG A 108 -2.72 -6.13 -18.82
N GLN A 109 -2.24 -6.88 -17.83
CA GLN A 109 -2.78 -6.91 -16.48
C GLN A 109 -1.72 -6.62 -15.44
N TYR A 110 -0.48 -7.03 -15.68
CA TYR A 110 0.63 -6.87 -14.76
C TYR A 110 1.82 -6.34 -15.57
N ASP A 111 1.83 -5.04 -15.83
CA ASP A 111 2.98 -4.37 -16.42
C ASP A 111 3.86 -3.74 -15.34
N PHE A 112 4.89 -2.98 -15.74
CA PHE A 112 5.78 -2.35 -14.78
C PHE A 112 5.11 -1.23 -13.96
N THR A 113 4.09 -0.56 -14.52
CA THR A 113 3.32 0.44 -13.75
C THR A 113 2.45 -0.23 -12.70
N ASP A 114 1.91 -1.40 -13.02
CA ASP A 114 1.10 -2.19 -12.10
C ASP A 114 1.85 -2.55 -10.80
N VAL A 115 3.13 -2.90 -10.92
CA VAL A 115 4.01 -3.15 -9.76
C VAL A 115 4.25 -1.90 -8.93
N SER A 116 4.50 -0.75 -9.58
CA SER A 116 4.66 0.55 -8.91
C SER A 116 3.43 0.88 -8.07
N ASP A 117 2.23 0.78 -8.66
CA ASP A 117 0.97 1.02 -7.96
C ASP A 117 0.84 0.12 -6.72
N ARG A 118 1.29 -1.14 -6.81
CA ARG A 118 1.15 -2.10 -5.70
C ARG A 118 2.14 -1.81 -4.57
N LEU A 119 3.35 -1.35 -4.92
CA LEU A 119 4.32 -0.85 -3.95
C LEU A 119 3.79 0.41 -3.26
N ASP A 120 3.14 1.31 -3.99
CA ASP A 120 2.55 2.52 -3.41
C ASP A 120 1.40 2.18 -2.45
N LEU A 121 0.52 1.24 -2.80
CA LEU A 121 -0.50 0.70 -1.90
C LEU A 121 0.10 0.03 -0.66
N LEU A 122 1.19 -0.74 -0.83
CA LEU A 122 1.91 -1.35 0.30
C LEU A 122 2.49 -0.29 1.24
N ALA A 123 3.03 0.80 0.70
CA ALA A 123 3.54 1.91 1.50
C ALA A 123 2.42 2.55 2.34
N VAL A 124 1.23 2.78 1.76
CA VAL A 124 0.06 3.26 2.51
C VAL A 124 -0.29 2.31 3.65
N LEU A 125 -0.27 1.00 3.41
CA LEU A 125 -0.56 0.01 4.46
C LEU A 125 0.47 0.04 5.59
N TYR A 126 1.76 0.21 5.31
CA TYR A 126 2.78 0.38 6.35
C TYR A 126 2.58 1.67 7.15
N ASP A 127 2.28 2.79 6.48
CA ASP A 127 2.05 4.05 7.19
C ASP A 127 0.80 3.98 8.10
N ARG A 128 -0.27 3.29 7.65
CA ARG A 128 -1.47 3.03 8.47
C ARG A 128 -1.18 2.20 9.73
N GLN A 129 -0.11 1.42 9.74
CA GLN A 129 0.38 0.68 10.92
C GLN A 129 1.24 1.54 11.86
N GLY A 130 1.62 2.75 11.44
CA GLY A 130 2.57 3.62 12.13
C GLY A 130 4.02 3.39 11.71
N ASP A 131 4.27 2.55 10.72
CA ASP A 131 5.61 2.20 10.21
C ASP A 131 6.01 3.12 9.05
N THR A 132 5.96 4.45 9.26
CA THR A 132 6.30 5.46 8.24
C THR A 132 7.71 5.28 7.65
N ASP A 133 8.68 4.77 8.42
CA ASP A 133 10.03 4.48 7.91
C ASP A 133 10.00 3.39 6.82
N TRP A 134 9.19 2.33 7.02
CA TRP A 134 9.00 1.27 6.03
C TRP A 134 8.22 1.77 4.82
N ALA A 135 7.18 2.57 5.05
CA ALA A 135 6.41 3.17 3.96
C ALA A 135 7.30 4.01 3.02
N VAL A 136 8.18 4.86 3.58
CA VAL A 136 9.16 5.64 2.80
C VAL A 136 10.16 4.74 2.07
N ALA A 137 10.62 3.66 2.71
CA ALA A 137 11.55 2.72 2.08
C ALA A 137 10.91 2.03 0.86
N VAL A 138 9.65 1.60 0.97
CA VAL A 138 8.90 0.99 -0.13
C VAL A 138 8.70 1.97 -1.28
N LEU A 139 8.37 3.23 -1.02
CA LEU A 139 8.22 4.23 -2.10
C LEU A 139 9.55 4.55 -2.80
N HIS A 140 10.68 4.48 -2.09
CA HIS A 140 11.99 4.54 -2.75
C HIS A 140 12.31 3.29 -3.58
N GLU A 141 11.80 2.12 -3.19
CA GLU A 141 11.85 0.92 -4.02
C GLU A 141 10.99 1.06 -5.27
N SER A 142 9.75 1.53 -5.12
CA SER A 142 8.84 1.88 -6.22
C SER A 142 9.49 2.81 -7.24
N ARG A 143 10.05 3.93 -6.77
CA ARG A 143 10.80 4.87 -7.62
C ARG A 143 11.94 4.19 -8.40
N ARG A 144 12.77 3.39 -7.70
CA ARG A 144 13.91 2.69 -8.34
C ARG A 144 13.43 1.66 -9.37
N TYR A 145 12.32 0.98 -9.08
CA TYR A 145 11.69 0.03 -10.01
C TYR A 145 11.24 0.74 -11.29
N CYS A 146 10.54 1.87 -11.16
CA CYS A 146 10.12 2.69 -12.28
C CYS A 146 11.30 3.18 -13.14
N GLU A 147 12.35 3.70 -12.49
CA GLU A 147 13.58 4.15 -13.15
C GLU A 147 14.25 3.00 -13.95
N ALA A 148 14.33 1.81 -13.37
CA ALA A 148 14.94 0.64 -14.02
C ALA A 148 14.15 0.13 -15.24
N HIS A 149 12.84 0.37 -15.27
CA HIS A 149 11.95 -0.10 -16.34
C HIS A 149 11.49 1.00 -17.29
N GLY A 150 11.96 2.23 -17.11
CA GLY A 150 11.65 3.35 -18.00
C GLY A 150 10.18 3.78 -17.95
N VAL A 151 9.50 3.56 -16.82
CA VAL A 151 8.12 4.01 -16.59
C VAL A 151 8.10 5.20 -15.62
N PRO A 152 7.09 6.09 -15.68
CA PRO A 152 6.96 7.18 -14.71
C PRO A 152 6.74 6.66 -13.28
N PHE A 153 7.29 7.36 -12.29
CA PHE A 153 6.94 7.18 -10.89
C PHE A 153 5.92 8.25 -10.49
N ASP A 154 4.68 7.85 -10.22
CA ASP A 154 3.55 8.73 -9.89
C ASP A 154 3.29 8.88 -8.39
N GLY A 155 3.77 7.96 -7.54
CA GLY A 155 3.75 8.06 -6.06
C GLY A 155 4.65 9.15 -5.44
N ALA A 156 5.06 10.16 -6.22
CA ALA A 156 5.98 11.21 -5.77
C ALA A 156 5.35 12.13 -4.71
N ASP A 157 4.05 12.39 -4.80
CA ASP A 157 3.29 13.15 -3.81
C ASP A 157 3.22 12.43 -2.46
N ILE A 158 2.88 11.14 -2.47
CA ILE A 158 2.83 10.27 -1.27
C ILE A 158 4.22 10.25 -0.60
N LEU A 159 5.28 10.02 -1.38
CA LEU A 159 6.64 9.98 -0.84
C LEU A 159 7.04 11.32 -0.20
N ASN A 160 6.75 12.43 -0.87
CA ASN A 160 7.02 13.76 -0.33
C ASN A 160 6.23 14.04 0.95
N GLU A 161 4.98 13.58 1.04
CA GLU A 161 4.15 13.70 2.25
C GLU A 161 4.74 12.90 3.40
N LEU A 162 5.05 11.63 3.19
CA LEU A 162 5.60 10.75 4.22
C LEU A 162 7.00 11.20 4.67
N GLU A 163 7.85 11.68 3.75
CA GLU A 163 9.16 12.25 4.11
C GLU A 163 9.03 13.51 5.00
N ARG A 164 7.99 14.32 4.79
CA ARG A 164 7.69 15.47 5.67
C ARG A 164 7.16 14.98 7.02
N ALA A 165 6.24 14.02 7.02
CA ALA A 165 5.66 13.45 8.24
C ALA A 165 6.71 12.74 9.10
N ARG A 166 7.69 12.07 8.48
CA ARG A 166 8.86 11.44 9.12
C ARG A 166 9.80 12.45 9.79
N ARG A 167 9.73 13.73 9.43
CA ARG A 167 10.53 14.81 10.03
C ARG A 167 9.81 15.50 11.22
N PRO A 168 9.66 14.89 12.41
CA PRO A 168 9.50 15.72 13.62
C PRO A 168 10.17 15.16 14.89
N ALA A 169 11.35 15.70 15.25
CA ALA A 169 11.90 15.88 16.62
C ALA A 169 13.40 16.24 16.62
N LYS A 170 14.16 15.97 15.53
CA LYS A 170 15.60 16.32 15.49
C LYS A 170 15.88 17.82 15.68
N ARG A 171 14.92 18.70 15.37
CA ARG A 171 15.02 20.15 15.65
C ARG A 171 14.52 20.57 17.05
N ALA A 172 13.69 19.78 17.72
CA ALA A 172 13.24 20.08 19.10
C ALA A 172 14.28 19.65 20.16
N ALA A 173 15.07 18.61 19.87
CA ALA A 173 16.16 18.15 20.74
C ALA A 173 17.40 19.06 20.72
N GLY A 174 17.54 19.94 19.72
CA GLY A 174 18.67 20.88 19.60
C GLY A 174 18.46 22.25 20.27
N ALA A 175 17.23 22.58 20.68
CA ALA A 175 16.89 23.93 21.18
C ALA A 175 16.83 24.07 22.71
N ARG A 176 17.10 23.00 23.48
CA ARG A 176 17.13 23.03 24.95
C ARG A 176 18.54 22.82 25.53
N LYS A 177 19.48 23.71 25.20
CA LYS A 177 20.65 24.01 26.05
C LYS A 177 21.03 25.48 25.97
N ARG A 178 20.16 26.35 26.49
CA ARG A 178 20.58 27.59 27.14
C ARG A 178 19.81 27.73 28.43
N SER A 179 20.44 27.30 29.52
CA SER A 179 19.98 27.55 30.88
C SER A 179 19.69 29.04 31.06
N PRO A 180 18.59 29.42 31.73
CA PRO A 180 18.43 30.80 32.16
C PRO A 180 19.49 31.08 33.24
N ALA A 181 20.32 32.10 32.99
CA ALA A 181 21.17 32.66 34.03
C ALA A 181 20.25 33.23 35.12
N ILE A 182 20.29 32.60 36.30
CA ILE A 182 19.66 33.10 37.52
C ILE A 182 20.39 34.40 37.90
N PRO A 183 19.70 35.55 38.08
CA PRO A 183 20.33 36.72 38.67
C PRO A 183 20.50 36.49 40.18
N ALA A 184 21.75 36.39 40.64
CA ALA A 184 22.07 36.33 42.06
C ALA A 184 21.74 37.67 42.73
N ALA A 185 20.64 37.69 43.47
CA ALA A 185 20.27 38.77 44.36
C ALA A 185 21.28 38.89 45.52
N LYS A 186 21.96 40.04 45.61
CA LYS A 186 22.67 40.45 46.82
C LYS A 186 21.66 40.94 47.85
N ARG A 187 21.50 40.22 48.96
CA ARG A 187 20.95 40.74 50.22
C ARG A 187 21.79 40.22 51.39
N ALA A 188 22.67 41.08 51.88
CA ALA A 188 23.26 40.95 53.20
C ALA A 188 23.54 42.36 53.72
N THR A 189 22.71 42.83 54.67
CA THR A 189 23.11 43.55 55.89
C THR A 189 21.86 44.07 56.60
N ALA A 190 21.44 43.37 57.67
CA ALA A 190 20.69 43.97 58.75
C ALA A 190 21.47 43.68 60.03
N ARG A 191 22.24 44.68 60.48
CA ARG A 191 23.05 44.63 61.69
C ARG A 191 22.19 45.16 62.84
N ARG A 192 21.96 44.26 63.80
CA ARG A 192 21.60 44.49 65.21
C ARG A 192 22.18 45.79 65.77
N THR A 193 21.33 46.60 66.40
CA THR A 193 21.68 47.40 67.60
C THR A 193 20.46 47.43 68.52
N LYS A 194 20.61 46.81 69.71
CA LYS A 194 19.84 47.07 70.92
C LYS A 194 20.71 47.99 71.78
N THR A 195 20.19 49.17 72.14
CA THR A 195 19.90 49.64 73.51
C THR A 195 19.33 51.04 73.41
#